data_AF-A0A3D3I8J0-F1
#
_entry.id   AF-A0A3D3I8J0-F1
#
_cell.length_a   1.000
_cell.length_b   1.000
_cell.length_c   1.000
_cell.angle_alpha   90.00
_cell.angle_beta   90.00
_cell.angle_gamma   90.00
#
_symmetry.space_group_name_H-M   'P 1'
#
loop_
_entity.id
_entity.type
_entity.pdbx_description
1 polymer ?
#
loop_
_entity_poly.entity_id
_entity_poly.type
_entity_poly.pdbx_seq_one_letter_code
_entity_poly.pdbx_strand_id
1 'polypeptide(L)'
;MIRDGLKRHYIGMNKEFRYRGEDAGRLEAISDSVFALAIALLLISTSAPKKFEDIILFTYELLPFAFCISLIILIWHEHVVFFLRYGLRNPKIIFFNAIFFFILLYYVYLL
;
A
#
# COMPACT_ATOMS: atom_id res chain seq x y z
N MET A 1 -20.85 17.33 0.21
CA MET A 1 -21.72 17.18 -0.98
C MET A 1 -20.97 16.72 -2.24
N ILE A 2 -19.73 17.16 -2.50
CA ILE A 2 -18.91 16.61 -3.62
C ILE A 2 -18.40 15.19 -3.34
N ARG A 3 -18.18 14.84 -2.06
CA ARG A 3 -17.70 13.52 -1.61
C ARG A 3 -18.70 12.38 -1.88
N ASP A 4 -20.01 12.68 -1.86
CA ASP A 4 -21.06 11.69 -2.15
C ASP A 4 -21.20 11.41 -3.66
N GLY A 5 -20.77 12.36 -4.50
CA GLY A 5 -20.71 12.19 -5.94
C GLY A 5 -19.62 11.20 -6.37
N LEU A 6 -18.46 11.24 -5.70
CA LEU A 6 -17.36 10.31 -5.96
C LEU A 6 -17.62 8.89 -5.44
N LYS A 7 -18.41 8.71 -4.37
CA LYS A 7 -18.79 7.38 -3.85
C LYS A 7 -19.49 6.49 -4.89
N ARG A 8 -20.17 7.08 -5.88
CA ARG A 8 -20.86 6.33 -6.95
C ARG A 8 -19.94 5.91 -8.11
N HIS A 9 -18.66 6.28 -8.07
CA HIS A 9 -17.69 5.98 -9.13
C HIS A 9 -16.47 5.22 -8.60
N TYR A 10 -16.66 4.37 -7.58
CA TYR A 10 -15.70 3.30 -7.33
C TYR A 10 -15.87 2.22 -8.40
N ILE A 11 -15.07 2.37 -9.45
CA ILE A 11 -14.92 1.45 -10.58
C ILE A 11 -14.57 0.07 -10.01
N GLY A 12 -15.43 -0.94 -10.20
CA GLY A 12 -15.19 -2.33 -9.78
C GLY A 12 -16.03 -2.85 -8.61
N MET A 13 -16.97 -2.05 -8.08
CA MET A 13 -17.84 -2.50 -6.99
C MET A 13 -19.05 -3.30 -7.51
N ASN A 14 -19.22 -4.52 -6.99
CA ASN A 14 -20.32 -5.41 -7.34
C ASN A 14 -21.62 -4.86 -6.74
N LYS A 15 -22.63 -4.57 -7.56
CA LYS A 15 -23.88 -3.90 -7.13
C LYS A 15 -24.65 -4.68 -6.05
N GLU A 16 -24.40 -5.99 -5.94
CA GLU A 16 -25.05 -6.85 -4.95
C GLU A 16 -24.36 -6.82 -3.57
N PHE A 17 -23.15 -6.26 -3.47
CA PHE A 17 -22.40 -6.24 -2.21
C PHE A 17 -22.64 -4.94 -1.44
N ARG A 18 -23.04 -5.05 -0.17
CA ARG A 18 -23.15 -3.90 0.73
C ARG A 18 -21.80 -3.56 1.34
N TYR A 19 -21.20 -2.48 0.88
CA TYR A 19 -19.95 -1.96 1.41
C TYR A 19 -20.17 -1.33 2.77
N ARG A 20 -19.40 -1.78 3.77
CA ARG A 20 -19.53 -1.37 5.17
C ARG A 20 -18.40 -0.45 5.63
N GLY A 21 -17.31 -0.36 4.87
CA GLY A 21 -16.16 0.50 5.15
C GLY A 21 -16.21 1.85 4.44
N GLU A 22 -17.39 2.45 4.24
CA GLU A 22 -17.50 3.74 3.56
C GLU A 22 -16.94 4.93 4.37
N ASP A 23 -16.72 4.74 5.68
CA ASP A 23 -16.16 5.73 6.59
C ASP A 23 -14.71 5.40 6.92
N ALA A 24 -13.80 6.24 6.41
CA ALA A 24 -12.37 6.15 6.65
C ALA A 24 -12.07 6.03 8.16
N GLY A 25 -11.45 4.93 8.56
CA GLY A 25 -11.08 4.64 9.93
C GLY A 25 -9.66 5.04 10.28
N ARG A 26 -9.41 5.30 11.57
CA ARG A 26 -8.05 5.51 12.09
C ARG A 26 -7.11 4.33 11.78
N LEU A 27 -7.65 3.12 11.75
CA LEU A 27 -6.89 1.91 11.41
C LEU A 27 -6.43 1.90 9.95
N GLU A 28 -7.28 2.35 9.02
CA GLU A 28 -6.96 2.48 7.60
C GLU A 28 -5.91 3.57 7.40
N ALA A 29 -6.04 4.72 8.09
CA ALA A 29 -5.03 5.77 8.04
C ALA A 29 -3.64 5.30 8.53
N ILE A 30 -3.60 4.46 9.57
CA ILE A 30 -2.35 3.84 10.03
C ILE A 30 -1.81 2.88 8.96
N SER A 31 -2.68 2.09 8.33
CA SER A 31 -2.31 1.18 7.24
C SER A 31 -1.65 1.94 6.09
N ASP A 32 -2.32 2.96 5.57
CA ASP A 32 -1.82 3.79 4.47
C ASP A 32 -0.47 4.42 4.81
N SER A 33 -0.29 4.85 6.06
CA SER A 33 0.97 5.40 6.55
C SER A 33 2.10 4.35 6.54
N VAL A 34 1.81 3.10 6.91
CA VAL A 34 2.79 2.00 6.89
C VAL A 34 3.19 1.64 5.45
N PHE A 35 2.23 1.61 4.52
CA PHE A 35 2.52 1.38 3.11
C PHE A 35 3.36 2.51 2.50
N ALA A 36 3.07 3.77 2.83
CA ALA A 36 3.89 4.91 2.43
C ALA A 36 5.31 4.81 3.00
N LEU A 37 5.44 4.42 4.28
CA LEU A 37 6.73 4.18 4.92
C LEU A 37 7.51 3.06 4.22
N ALA A 38 6.84 1.97 3.84
CA ALA A 38 7.47 0.85 3.14
C ALA A 38 8.08 1.29 1.79
N ILE A 39 7.35 2.09 1.01
CA ILE A 39 7.86 2.65 -0.25
C ILE A 39 9.03 3.59 0.01
N ALA A 40 8.95 4.43 1.04
CA ALA A 40 10.04 5.33 1.42
C ALA A 40 11.31 4.57 1.87
N LEU A 41 11.15 3.48 2.63
CA LEU A 41 12.27 2.65 3.06
C LEU A 41 12.93 1.94 1.89
N LEU A 42 12.16 1.45 0.93
CA LEU A 42 12.69 0.87 -0.31
C LEU A 42 13.52 1.90 -1.10
N LEU A 43 13.07 3.16 -1.16
CA LEU A 43 13.82 4.22 -1.84
C LEU A 43 15.13 4.54 -1.12
N ILE A 44 15.11 4.58 0.22
CA ILE A 44 16.29 4.92 1.04
C ILE A 44 17.29 3.76 1.13
N SER A 45 16.84 2.51 1.02
CA SER A 45 17.74 1.35 0.97
C SER A 45 18.57 1.30 -0.32
N THR A 46 18.10 1.99 -1.37
CA THR A 46 18.84 2.09 -2.63
C THR A 46 20.00 3.08 -2.48
N SER A 47 21.23 2.62 -2.73
CA SER A 47 22.43 3.45 -2.55
C SER A 47 22.51 4.58 -3.60
N ALA A 48 22.89 5.79 -3.18
CA ALA A 48 23.07 6.92 -4.09
C ALA A 48 24.33 6.75 -4.98
N PRO A 49 24.24 6.99 -6.30
CA PRO A 49 25.39 6.85 -7.19
C PRO A 49 26.47 7.88 -6.86
N LYS A 50 27.73 7.44 -6.79
CA LYS A 50 28.87 8.30 -6.41
C LYS A 50 29.71 8.75 -7.60
N LYS A 51 29.60 8.07 -8.76
CA LYS A 51 30.34 8.38 -9.99
C LYS A 51 29.39 8.50 -11.19
N PHE A 52 29.86 9.17 -12.24
CA PHE A 52 29.11 9.34 -13.48
C PHE A 52 28.80 8.01 -14.20
N GLU A 53 29.70 7.04 -14.14
CA GLU A 53 29.51 5.70 -14.73
C GLU A 53 28.41 4.91 -14.00
N ASP A 54 28.25 5.13 -12.70
CA ASP A 54 27.24 4.47 -11.87
C ASP A 54 25.82 4.93 -12.22
N ILE A 55 25.65 6.11 -12.86
CA ILE A 55 24.33 6.66 -13.23
C ILE A 55 23.65 5.79 -14.30
N ILE A 56 24.44 5.25 -15.23
CA ILE A 56 23.90 4.38 -16.29
C ILE A 56 23.46 3.05 -15.66
N LEU A 57 24.25 2.49 -14.75
CA LEU A 57 23.91 1.26 -14.02
C LEU A 57 22.65 1.46 -13.16
N PHE A 58 22.58 2.57 -12.44
CA PHE A 58 21.42 2.97 -11.63
C PHE A 58 20.14 3.10 -12.46
N THR A 59 20.24 3.53 -13.72
CA THR A 59 19.09 3.60 -14.64
C THR A 59 18.54 2.23 -14.98
N TYR A 60 19.38 1.18 -15.03
CA TYR A 60 18.91 -0.20 -15.18
C TYR A 60 18.29 -0.74 -13.90
N GLU A 61 18.78 -0.34 -12.72
CA GLU A 61 18.21 -0.69 -11.41
C GLU A 61 16.85 -0.02 -11.15
N LEU A 62 16.52 1.04 -11.90
CA LEU A 62 15.21 1.69 -11.84
C LEU A 62 14.07 0.76 -12.26
N LEU A 63 14.30 -0.18 -13.20
CA LEU A 63 13.26 -1.11 -13.66
C LEU A 63 12.84 -2.10 -12.56
N PRO A 64 13.77 -2.82 -11.89
CA PRO A 64 13.46 -3.62 -10.72
C PRO A 64 12.80 -2.79 -9.61
N PHE A 65 13.30 -1.58 -9.33
CA PHE A 65 12.75 -0.70 -8.32
C PHE A 65 11.28 -0.33 -8.58
N ALA A 66 10.94 0.03 -9.82
CA ALA A 66 9.57 0.32 -10.23
C ALA A 66 8.66 -0.92 -10.12
N PHE A 67 9.19 -2.11 -10.39
CA PHE A 67 8.47 -3.37 -10.22
C PHE A 67 8.16 -3.64 -8.74
N CYS A 68 9.13 -3.42 -7.85
CA CYS A 68 8.97 -3.54 -6.41
C CYS A 68 7.90 -2.58 -5.86
N ILE A 69 7.93 -1.31 -6.27
CA ILE A 69 6.89 -0.33 -5.91
C ILE A 69 5.52 -0.79 -6.41
N SER A 70 5.45 -1.28 -7.65
CA SER A 70 4.19 -1.75 -8.23
C SER A 70 3.59 -2.91 -7.43
N LEU A 71 4.41 -3.86 -6.95
CA LEU A 71 3.96 -4.93 -6.07
C LEU A 71 3.41 -4.41 -4.74
N ILE A 72 4.10 -3.44 -4.10
CA ILE A 72 3.62 -2.83 -2.85
C ILE A 72 2.27 -2.14 -3.07
N ILE A 73 2.11 -1.41 -4.18
CA ILE A 73 0.86 -0.73 -4.53
C ILE A 73 -0.27 -1.73 -4.79
N LEU A 74 0.00 -2.86 -5.45
CA LEU A 74 -1.00 -3.92 -5.66
C LEU A 74 -1.49 -4.50 -4.33
N ILE A 75 -0.56 -4.77 -3.41
CA ILE A 75 -0.90 -5.27 -2.07
C ILE A 75 -1.72 -4.22 -1.30
N TRP A 76 -1.34 -2.95 -1.38
CA TRP A 76 -2.10 -1.85 -0.77
C TRP A 76 -3.51 -1.75 -1.35
N HIS A 77 -3.66 -1.88 -2.66
CA HIS A 77 -4.97 -1.84 -3.32
C HIS A 77 -5.90 -2.95 -2.80
N GLU A 78 -5.41 -4.20 -2.71
CA GLU A 78 -6.19 -5.31 -2.15
C GLU A 78 -6.54 -5.07 -0.67
N HIS A 79 -5.64 -4.45 0.09
CA HIS A 79 -5.90 -4.07 1.48
C HIS A 79 -7.03 -3.05 1.58
N VAL A 80 -6.98 -1.97 0.78
CA VAL A 80 -8.04 -0.96 0.72
C VAL A 80 -9.38 -1.58 0.32
N VAL A 81 -9.40 -2.46 -0.69
CA VAL A 81 -10.63 -3.14 -1.14
C VAL A 81 -11.19 -4.05 -0.04
N PHE A 82 -10.33 -4.76 0.70
CA PHE A 82 -10.73 -5.58 1.84
C PHE A 82 -11.41 -4.75 2.94
N PHE A 83 -10.79 -3.64 3.35
CA PHE A 83 -11.36 -2.76 4.37
C PHE A 83 -12.65 -2.08 3.92
N LEU A 84 -12.73 -1.63 2.65
CA LEU A 84 -13.94 -1.07 2.06
C LEU A 84 -15.10 -2.08 2.04
N ARG A 85 -14.80 -3.34 1.69
CA ARG A 85 -15.79 -4.42 1.61
C ARG A 85 -16.33 -4.78 2.99
N TYR A 86 -15.45 -5.08 3.95
CA TYR A 86 -15.86 -5.69 5.20
C TYR A 86 -16.07 -4.70 6.36
N GLY A 87 -15.41 -3.53 6.35
CA GLY A 87 -15.52 -2.52 7.41
C GLY A 87 -15.16 -3.06 8.81
N LEU A 88 -14.36 -4.13 8.89
CA LEU A 88 -14.08 -4.83 10.14
C LEU A 88 -13.12 -4.03 11.02
N ARG A 89 -13.60 -3.58 12.19
CA ARG A 89 -12.79 -2.84 13.19
C ARG A 89 -12.53 -3.62 14.48
N ASN A 90 -12.65 -4.95 14.44
CA ASN A 90 -12.47 -5.80 15.62
C ASN A 90 -11.00 -5.88 16.05
N PRO A 91 -10.70 -6.02 17.36
CA PRO A 91 -9.32 -6.10 17.86
C PRO A 91 -8.54 -7.28 17.29
N LYS A 92 -9.22 -8.38 16.94
CA LYS A 92 -8.60 -9.51 16.22
C LYS A 92 -8.03 -9.10 14.86
N ILE A 93 -8.76 -8.27 14.11
CA ILE A 93 -8.32 -7.77 12.79
C ILE A 93 -7.15 -6.81 12.95
N ILE A 94 -7.15 -5.98 14.00
CA ILE A 94 -6.01 -5.10 14.32
C ILE A 94 -4.74 -5.94 14.54
N PHE A 95 -4.85 -7.04 15.29
CA PHE A 95 -3.73 -7.95 15.53
C PHE A 95 -3.22 -8.60 14.25
N PHE A 96 -4.10 -9.15 13.41
CA PHE A 96 -3.71 -9.71 12.11
C PHE A 96 -3.09 -8.65 11.18
N ASN A 97 -3.62 -7.43 11.19
CA ASN A 97 -3.09 -6.32 10.41
C ASN A 97 -1.68 -5.93 10.88
N ALA A 98 -1.42 -5.92 12.18
CA ALA A 98 -0.10 -5.66 12.74
C ALA A 98 0.92 -6.74 12.33
N ILE A 99 0.53 -8.03 12.39
CA ILE A 99 1.38 -9.12 11.90
C ILE A 99 1.66 -8.97 10.41
N PHE A 100 0.63 -8.65 9.63
CA PHE A 100 0.77 -8.42 8.20
C PHE A 100 1.77 -7.29 7.89
N PHE A 101 1.71 -6.16 8.61
CA PHE A 101 2.68 -5.09 8.47
C PHE A 101 4.09 -5.49 8.86
N PHE A 102 4.23 -6.26 9.94
CA PHE A 102 5.54 -6.77 10.35
C PHE A 102 6.17 -7.63 9.24
N ILE A 103 5.39 -8.52 8.64
CA ILE A 103 5.83 -9.35 7.51
C ILE A 103 6.16 -8.47 6.29
N LEU A 104 5.28 -7.54 5.94
CA LEU A 104 5.47 -6.64 4.80
C LEU A 104 6.76 -5.84 4.92
N LEU A 105 7.01 -5.21 6.07
CA LEU A 105 8.22 -4.42 6.29
C LEU A 105 9.48 -5.29 6.28
N TYR A 106 9.42 -6.50 6.81
CA TYR A 106 10.52 -7.46 6.75
C TYR A 106 10.87 -7.83 5.30
N TYR A 107 9.86 -8.11 4.47
CA TYR A 107 10.08 -8.41 3.05
C TYR A 107 10.58 -7.20 2.26
N VAL A 108 10.11 -5.99 2.57
CA VAL A 108 10.60 -4.76 1.92
C VAL A 108 12.08 -4.52 2.20
N TYR A 109 12.58 -4.91 3.37
CA TYR A 109 14.02 -4.86 3.66
C TYR A 109 14.83 -5.91 2.88
N LEU A 110 14.22 -7.06 2.58
CA LEU A 110 14.86 -8.13 1.80
C LEU A 110 14.86 -7.84 0.29
N LEU A 111 13.90 -7.03 -0.17
CA LEU A 111 13.71 -6.62 -1.56
C LEU A 111 14.76 -5.60 -2.00
#